data_AF-A0A959C3V4-F1
#
_entry.id   AF-A0A959C3V4-F1
#
_cell.length_a   1.000
_cell.length_b   1.000
_cell.length_c   1.000
_cell.angle_alpha   90.00
_cell.angle_beta   90.00
_cell.angle_gamma   90.00
#
_symmetry.space_group_name_H-M   'P 1'
#
loop_
_entity.id
_entity.type
_entity.pdbx_description
1 polymer ?
#
loop_
_entity_poly.entity_id
_entity_poly.type
_entity_poly.pdbx_seq_one_letter_code
_entity_poly.pdbx_strand_id
1 'polypeptide(L)'
;DYLLKPVAQDELSQALSKLRHLRGPAALDAGTLQQMMQMLKPKEFKNRFMVRVGDHLTAIDAADVDFFFGENKIVWLRHANGRKYPVDYTLEQLDGMLDPERFFRVNRQYIASIGVIRDVVAYSNSRLKVNLKDPMNEDPVLISREKVEAFKTWLGK
;
A
#
# COMPACT_ATOMS: atom_id res chain seq x y z
N ASP A 1 -26.92 72.01 -13.74
CA ASP A 1 -27.42 70.89 -12.93
C ASP A 1 -26.63 69.61 -13.13
N TYR A 2 -25.64 69.42 -12.26
CA TYR A 2 -25.20 68.11 -11.73
C TYR A 2 -26.35 67.57 -10.85
N LEU A 3 -26.65 66.29 -10.59
CA LEU A 3 -26.04 64.95 -10.72
C LEU A 3 -27.17 63.95 -10.38
N LEU A 4 -27.24 62.76 -11.00
CA LEU A 4 -27.67 61.51 -10.33
C LEU A 4 -27.52 60.28 -11.23
N LYS A 5 -26.29 59.95 -11.62
CA LYS A 5 -25.88 58.57 -11.94
C LYS A 5 -24.41 58.36 -11.56
N PRO A 6 -24.13 58.05 -10.29
CA PRO A 6 -23.04 57.10 -10.03
C PRO A 6 -23.24 56.21 -8.80
N VAL A 7 -24.48 55.92 -8.36
CA VAL A 7 -24.68 55.11 -7.14
C VAL A 7 -24.57 53.58 -7.38
N ALA A 8 -24.73 53.14 -8.64
CA ALA A 8 -24.74 51.70 -8.96
C ALA A 8 -23.34 51.07 -9.17
N GLN A 9 -22.30 51.88 -9.40
CA GLN A 9 -20.95 51.36 -9.67
C GLN A 9 -20.18 51.05 -8.38
N ASP A 10 -20.40 51.86 -7.34
CA ASP A 10 -19.78 51.65 -6.02
C ASP A 10 -20.46 50.51 -5.24
N GLU A 11 -21.78 50.35 -5.35
CA GLU A 11 -22.47 49.20 -4.75
C GLU A 11 -22.12 47.87 -5.45
N LEU A 12 -21.99 47.89 -6.79
CA LEU A 12 -21.57 46.71 -7.55
C LEU A 12 -20.13 46.33 -7.25
N SER A 13 -19.24 47.32 -7.14
CA SER A 13 -17.84 47.07 -6.78
C SER A 13 -17.70 46.58 -5.34
N GLN A 14 -18.53 47.05 -4.41
CA GLN A 14 -18.63 46.53 -3.05
C GLN A 14 -19.21 45.12 -2.99
N ALA A 15 -20.23 44.79 -3.78
CA ALA A 15 -20.78 43.43 -3.86
C ALA A 15 -19.75 42.43 -4.44
N LEU A 16 -19.01 42.85 -5.47
CA LEU A 16 -17.93 42.06 -6.08
C LEU A 16 -16.71 41.93 -5.15
N SER A 17 -16.35 42.97 -4.39
CA SER A 17 -15.27 42.89 -3.41
C SER A 17 -15.67 42.02 -2.21
N LYS A 18 -16.92 42.09 -1.75
CA LYS A 18 -17.47 41.22 -0.70
C LYS A 18 -17.51 39.75 -1.14
N LEU A 19 -17.83 39.48 -2.41
CA LEU A 19 -17.74 38.13 -3.01
C LEU A 19 -16.28 37.64 -3.10
N ARG A 20 -15.33 38.51 -3.46
CA ARG A 20 -13.89 38.18 -3.46
C ARG A 20 -13.32 37.97 -2.07
N HIS A 21 -13.83 38.67 -1.05
CA HIS A 21 -13.39 38.51 0.34
C HIS A 21 -14.03 37.30 1.05
N LEU A 22 -15.25 36.90 0.66
CA LEU A 22 -15.88 35.65 1.12
C LEU A 22 -15.22 34.41 0.49
N ARG A 23 -14.59 34.56 -0.68
CA ARG A 23 -13.66 33.58 -1.23
C ARG A 23 -12.28 33.83 -0.61
N GLY A 24 -12.02 33.20 0.53
CA GLY A 24 -10.68 33.10 1.12
C GLY A 24 -9.63 32.61 0.10
N PRO A 25 -8.33 32.68 0.45
CA PRO A 25 -7.24 32.44 -0.50
C PRO A 25 -7.44 31.11 -1.24
N ALA A 26 -7.58 31.24 -2.56
CA ALA A 26 -7.95 30.21 -3.52
C ALA A 26 -9.33 29.57 -3.26
N ALA A 27 -10.31 29.94 -4.07
CA ALA A 27 -11.24 28.94 -4.56
C ALA A 27 -10.39 27.74 -4.96
N LEU A 28 -10.53 26.61 -4.24
CA LEU A 28 -9.82 25.38 -4.54
C LEU A 28 -9.98 25.15 -6.04
N ASP A 29 -8.90 25.37 -6.80
CA ASP A 29 -8.94 25.23 -8.24
C ASP A 29 -9.47 23.83 -8.52
N ALA A 30 -10.34 23.69 -9.52
CA ALA A 30 -10.93 22.39 -9.82
C ALA A 30 -9.81 21.36 -10.05
N GLY A 31 -8.65 21.78 -10.58
CA GLY A 31 -7.43 20.99 -10.66
C GLY A 31 -6.85 20.59 -9.31
N THR A 32 -6.73 21.51 -8.35
CA THR A 32 -6.27 21.21 -6.98
C THR A 32 -7.24 20.28 -6.24
N LEU A 33 -8.55 20.52 -6.35
CA LEU A 33 -9.60 19.65 -5.78
C LEU A 33 -9.54 18.25 -6.40
N GLN A 34 -9.33 18.15 -7.71
CA GLN A 34 -9.21 16.87 -8.41
C GLN A 34 -7.91 16.13 -8.06
N GLN A 35 -6.81 16.85 -7.84
CA GLN A 35 -5.56 16.27 -7.31
C GLN A 35 -5.72 15.78 -5.87
N MET A 36 -6.37 16.56 -5.00
CA MET A 36 -6.69 16.14 -3.64
C MET A 36 -7.62 14.92 -3.63
N MET A 37 -8.64 14.88 -4.50
CA MET A 37 -9.51 13.71 -4.67
C MET A 37 -8.76 12.48 -5.19
N GLN A 38 -7.76 12.64 -6.06
CA GLN A 38 -6.90 11.53 -6.48
C GLN A 38 -5.97 11.05 -5.37
N MET A 39 -5.46 11.95 -4.53
CA MET A 39 -4.69 11.59 -3.33
C MET A 39 -5.54 10.90 -2.26
N LEU A 40 -6.83 11.21 -2.21
CA LEU A 40 -7.81 10.60 -1.31
C LEU A 40 -8.39 9.28 -1.84
N LYS A 41 -8.15 8.92 -3.11
CA LYS A 41 -8.56 7.61 -3.60
C LYS A 41 -7.73 6.55 -2.87
N PRO A 42 -8.36 5.61 -2.16
CA PRO A 42 -7.64 4.51 -1.56
C PRO A 42 -6.89 3.78 -2.67
N LYS A 43 -5.59 3.57 -2.48
CA LYS A 43 -4.78 2.80 -3.40
C LYS A 43 -5.35 1.38 -3.43
N GLU A 44 -5.89 0.96 -4.56
CA GLU A 44 -6.49 -0.36 -4.68
C GLU A 44 -5.38 -1.41 -4.74
N PHE A 45 -5.32 -2.26 -3.72
CA PHE A 45 -4.43 -3.40 -3.66
C PHE A 45 -5.07 -4.62 -4.32
N LYS A 46 -4.23 -5.54 -4.79
CA LYS A 46 -4.67 -6.74 -5.48
C LYS A 46 -5.27 -7.72 -4.46
N ASN A 47 -6.56 -7.99 -4.61
CA ASN A 47 -7.30 -8.87 -3.69
C ASN A 47 -7.31 -10.34 -4.09
N ARG A 48 -7.00 -10.68 -5.35
CA ARG A 48 -6.99 -12.07 -5.84
C ARG A 48 -5.82 -12.35 -6.78
N PHE A 49 -5.28 -13.55 -6.71
CA PHE A 49 -4.22 -14.07 -7.56
C PHE A 49 -4.76 -15.22 -8.40
N MET A 50 -4.71 -15.10 -9.71
CA MET A 50 -5.00 -16.22 -10.61
C MET A 50 -3.77 -17.11 -10.70
N VAL A 51 -3.93 -18.39 -10.38
CA VAL A 51 -2.88 -19.39 -10.47
C VAL A 51 -3.34 -20.55 -11.34
N ARG A 52 -2.40 -21.19 -12.04
CA ARG A 52 -2.68 -22.36 -12.85
C ARG A 52 -2.37 -23.63 -12.06
N VAL A 53 -3.33 -24.56 -12.02
CA VAL A 53 -3.23 -25.85 -11.35
C VAL A 53 -3.62 -26.92 -12.37
N GLY A 54 -2.61 -27.54 -13.01
CA GLY A 54 -2.83 -28.38 -14.18
C GLY A 54 -3.49 -27.57 -15.30
N ASP A 55 -4.66 -28.02 -15.76
CA ASP A 55 -5.44 -27.34 -16.81
C ASP A 55 -6.44 -26.31 -16.28
N HIS A 56 -6.54 -26.15 -14.95
CA HIS A 56 -7.50 -25.25 -14.32
C HIS A 56 -6.87 -23.92 -13.88
N LEU A 57 -7.61 -22.83 -14.06
CA LEU A 57 -7.31 -21.53 -13.46
C LEU A 57 -8.09 -21.39 -12.15
N THR A 58 -7.37 -21.17 -11.06
CA THR A 58 -7.95 -20.96 -9.73
C THR A 58 -7.65 -19.56 -9.26
N ALA A 59 -8.65 -18.85 -8.74
CA ALA A 59 -8.45 -17.58 -8.05
C ALA A 59 -8.20 -17.84 -6.56
N ILE A 60 -7.09 -17.35 -6.04
CA ILE A 60 -6.75 -17.37 -4.62
C ILE A 60 -6.93 -15.96 -4.07
N ASP A 61 -7.69 -15.81 -3.01
CA ASP A 61 -7.83 -14.53 -2.34
C ASP A 61 -6.53 -14.16 -1.61
N ALA A 62 -6.13 -12.89 -1.68
CA ALA A 62 -4.99 -12.36 -0.92
C ALA A 62 -5.15 -12.62 0.60
N ALA A 63 -6.42 -12.80 1.02
CA ALA A 63 -6.79 -13.19 2.36
C ALA A 63 -6.28 -14.56 2.80
N ASP A 64 -6.05 -15.47 1.85
CA ASP A 64 -5.61 -16.84 2.09
C ASP A 64 -4.12 -17.04 1.79
N VAL A 65 -3.40 -15.94 1.50
CA VAL A 65 -1.96 -15.98 1.23
C VAL A 65 -1.18 -15.73 2.51
N ASP A 66 -0.34 -16.69 2.87
CA ASP A 66 0.56 -16.62 4.01
C ASP A 66 1.81 -15.79 3.68
N PHE A 67 2.52 -16.16 2.61
CA PHE A 67 3.69 -15.43 2.12
C PHE A 67 3.98 -15.72 0.65
N PHE A 68 4.73 -14.83 0.01
CA PHE A 68 5.35 -15.04 -1.28
C PHE A 68 6.85 -15.23 -1.12
N PHE A 69 7.42 -16.12 -1.92
CA PHE A 69 8.86 -16.35 -1.89
C PHE A 69 9.46 -16.71 -3.24
N GLY A 70 10.72 -16.32 -3.43
CA GLY A 70 11.49 -16.63 -4.63
C GLY A 70 12.32 -17.89 -4.44
N GLU A 71 12.13 -18.89 -5.31
CA GLU A 71 12.86 -20.16 -5.32
C GLU A 71 13.08 -20.60 -6.77
N ASN A 72 14.32 -21.00 -7.13
CA ASN A 72 14.66 -21.50 -8.47
C ASN A 72 14.24 -20.57 -9.63
N LYS A 73 14.39 -19.25 -9.45
CA LYS A 73 13.96 -18.19 -10.39
C LYS A 73 12.44 -18.08 -10.59
N ILE A 74 11.65 -18.79 -9.79
CA ILE A 74 10.19 -18.75 -9.78
C ILE A 74 9.72 -18.05 -8.51
N VAL A 75 8.66 -17.25 -8.60
CA VAL A 75 7.98 -16.72 -7.42
C VAL A 75 6.80 -17.62 -7.10
N TRP A 76 6.73 -18.03 -5.84
CA TRP A 76 5.70 -18.91 -5.30
C TRP A 76 4.82 -18.13 -4.34
N LEU A 77 3.51 -18.39 -4.43
CA LEU A 77 2.50 -18.01 -3.45
C LEU A 77 2.28 -19.22 -2.52
N ARG A 78 2.51 -19.03 -1.21
CA ARG A 78 2.13 -20.01 -0.17
C ARG A 78 0.72 -19.72 0.31
N HIS A 79 -0.18 -20.67 0.11
CA HIS A 79 -1.55 -20.60 0.60
C HIS A 79 -1.60 -21.10 2.05
N ALA A 80 -2.51 -20.54 2.86
CA ALA A 80 -2.78 -20.93 4.24
C ALA A 80 -3.17 -22.41 4.45
N ASN A 81 -3.45 -23.16 3.38
CA ASN A 81 -3.74 -24.60 3.43
C ASN A 81 -2.49 -25.47 3.24
N GLY A 82 -1.30 -24.87 3.20
CA GLY A 82 -0.02 -25.55 3.02
C GLY A 82 0.37 -25.81 1.57
N ARG A 83 -0.48 -25.50 0.58
CA ARG A 83 -0.13 -25.63 -0.84
C ARG A 83 0.65 -24.41 -1.32
N LYS A 84 1.50 -24.60 -2.34
CA LYS A 84 2.17 -23.51 -3.05
C LYS A 84 1.81 -23.50 -4.52
N TYR A 85 1.75 -22.30 -5.10
CA TYR A 85 1.39 -22.08 -6.49
C TYR A 85 2.37 -21.12 -7.14
N PRO A 86 2.84 -21.38 -8.38
CA PRO A 86 3.68 -20.42 -9.09
C PRO A 86 2.83 -19.20 -9.48
N VAL A 87 3.45 -18.02 -9.44
CA VAL A 87 2.82 -16.77 -9.89
C VAL A 87 3.70 -16.07 -10.93
N ASP A 88 3.05 -15.43 -11.89
CA ASP A 88 3.71 -14.69 -12.98
C ASP A 88 4.04 -13.24 -12.57
N TYR A 89 4.52 -13.05 -11.34
CA TYR A 89 4.91 -11.75 -10.80
C TYR A 89 6.30 -11.85 -10.18
N THR A 90 7.10 -10.78 -10.30
CA THR A 90 8.28 -10.64 -9.45
C THR A 90 7.88 -10.23 -8.04
N LEU A 91 8.76 -10.46 -7.07
CA LEU A 91 8.50 -9.99 -5.70
C LEU A 91 8.47 -8.46 -5.64
N GLU A 92 9.23 -7.76 -6.48
CA GLU A 92 9.18 -6.29 -6.59
C GLU A 92 7.82 -5.80 -7.10
N GLN A 93 7.22 -6.51 -8.07
CA GLN A 93 5.87 -6.20 -8.53
C GLN A 93 4.84 -6.45 -7.43
N LEU A 94 4.95 -7.58 -6.72
CA LEU A 94 4.05 -7.93 -5.63
C LEU A 94 4.11 -6.90 -4.49
N ASP A 95 5.29 -6.42 -4.13
CA ASP A 95 5.47 -5.39 -3.09
C ASP A 95 4.68 -4.10 -3.38
N GLY A 96 4.52 -3.74 -4.67
CA GLY A 96 3.72 -2.59 -5.08
C GLY A 96 2.21 -2.86 -5.21
N MET A 97 1.81 -4.13 -5.29
CA MET A 97 0.42 -4.58 -5.50
C MET A 97 -0.26 -5.03 -4.22
N LEU A 98 0.50 -5.43 -3.21
CA LEU A 98 -0.01 -5.94 -1.95
C LEU A 98 -0.31 -4.81 -0.97
N ASP A 99 -1.29 -5.07 -0.11
CA ASP A 99 -1.63 -4.17 0.99
C ASP A 99 -0.46 -4.11 2.00
N PRO A 100 0.19 -2.95 2.19
CA PRO A 100 1.33 -2.79 3.08
C PRO A 100 0.94 -2.86 4.56
N GLU A 101 -0.33 -2.74 4.94
CA GLU A 101 -0.76 -3.00 6.32
C GLU A 101 -0.75 -4.49 6.63
N ARG A 102 -0.97 -5.32 5.60
CA ARG A 102 -1.09 -6.76 5.74
C ARG A 102 0.18 -7.51 5.37
N PHE A 103 0.96 -7.01 4.41
CA PHE A 103 2.15 -7.67 3.87
C PHE A 103 3.39 -6.81 4.05
N PHE A 104 4.52 -7.48 4.33
CA PHE A 104 5.82 -6.81 4.46
C PHE A 104 6.91 -7.54 3.70
N ARG A 105 7.73 -6.79 2.96
CA ARG A 105 8.93 -7.27 2.27
C ARG A 105 10.07 -7.55 3.25
N VAL A 106 10.01 -8.72 3.88
CA VAL A 106 10.94 -9.19 4.93
C VAL A 106 12.39 -9.14 4.44
N ASN A 107 12.65 -9.63 3.23
CA ASN A 107 13.95 -9.54 2.55
C ASN A 107 13.78 -9.68 1.03
N ARG A 108 14.89 -9.84 0.29
CA ARG A 108 14.88 -10.00 -1.18
C ARG A 108 14.17 -11.27 -1.66
N GLN A 109 14.03 -12.28 -0.81
CA GLN A 109 13.44 -13.56 -1.16
C GLN A 109 12.01 -13.72 -0.63
N TYR A 110 11.54 -12.90 0.32
CA TYR A 110 10.26 -13.10 1.01
C TYR A 110 9.42 -11.83 1.11
N ILE A 111 8.11 -11.99 0.94
CA ILE A 111 7.06 -11.06 1.38
C ILE A 111 6.11 -11.87 2.27
N ALA A 112 5.95 -11.50 3.53
CA ALA A 112 5.12 -12.25 4.47
C ALA A 112 3.89 -11.44 4.88
N SER A 113 2.76 -12.12 5.05
CA SER A 113 1.59 -11.52 5.70
C SER A 113 1.81 -11.42 7.22
N ILE A 114 1.11 -10.50 7.87
CA ILE A 114 1.17 -10.37 9.33
C ILE A 114 0.65 -11.64 10.05
N GLY A 115 -0.36 -12.31 9.47
CA GLY A 115 -1.02 -13.47 10.08
C GLY A 115 -0.18 -14.74 10.13
N VAL A 116 0.83 -14.87 9.26
CA VAL A 116 1.71 -16.06 9.22
C VAL A 116 2.88 -15.97 10.20
N ILE A 117 3.19 -14.77 10.72
CA ILE A 117 4.31 -14.57 11.64
C ILE A 117 3.98 -15.23 12.98
N ARG A 118 4.78 -16.23 13.39
CA ARG A 118 4.61 -16.92 14.67
C ARG A 118 5.28 -16.17 15.80
N ASP A 119 6.55 -15.85 15.59
CA ASP A 119 7.36 -15.09 16.54
C ASP A 119 8.54 -14.43 15.80
N VAL A 120 9.16 -13.46 16.47
CA VAL A 120 10.30 -12.71 15.94
C VAL A 120 11.36 -12.68 17.04
N VAL A 121 12.57 -13.11 16.70
CA VAL A 121 13.68 -13.20 17.66
C VAL A 121 14.85 -12.35 17.20
N ALA A 122 15.58 -11.79 18.16
CA ALA A 122 16.84 -11.12 17.88
C ALA A 122 17.82 -12.10 17.25
N TYR A 123 18.55 -11.64 16.24
CA TYR A 123 19.53 -12.42 15.51
C TYR A 123 20.84 -11.64 15.41
N SER A 124 21.92 -12.33 15.03
CA SER A 124 23.25 -11.75 14.95
C SER A 124 23.30 -10.48 14.08
N ASN A 125 24.20 -9.56 14.41
CA ASN A 125 24.42 -8.28 13.72
C ASN A 125 23.20 -7.34 13.75
N SER A 126 22.48 -7.31 14.89
CA SER A 126 21.29 -6.47 15.07
C SER A 126 20.20 -6.73 14.03
N ARG A 127 20.10 -7.97 13.56
CA ARG A 127 19.06 -8.44 12.64
C ARG A 127 17.93 -9.06 13.44
N LEU A 128 16.80 -9.28 12.77
CA LEU A 128 15.71 -10.09 13.32
C LEU A 128 15.55 -11.36 12.49
N LYS A 129 15.25 -12.46 13.15
CA LYS A 129 14.78 -13.69 12.51
C LYS A 129 13.27 -13.75 12.68
N VAL A 130 12.56 -13.92 11.56
CA VAL A 130 11.11 -14.10 11.53
C VAL A 130 10.83 -15.60 11.43
N ASN A 131 10.12 -16.15 12.41
CA ASN A 131 9.65 -17.52 12.36
C ASN A 131 8.23 -17.52 11.77
N LEU A 132 8.10 -18.07 10.56
CA LEU A 132 6.81 -18.22 9.88
C LEU A 132 6.11 -19.51 10.34
N LYS A 133 4.79 -19.54 10.31
CA LYS A 133 4.01 -20.79 10.39
C LYS A 133 4.36 -21.62 9.15
N ASP A 134 4.83 -22.85 9.37
CA ASP A 134 5.13 -23.83 8.32
C ASP A 134 6.10 -23.31 7.22
N PRO A 135 7.37 -23.05 7.58
CA PRO A 135 8.36 -22.52 6.65
C PRO A 135 8.69 -23.56 5.57
N MET A 136 8.76 -23.11 4.31
CA MET A 136 9.10 -23.98 3.18
C MET A 136 10.59 -24.28 3.05
N ASN A 137 11.45 -23.38 3.56
CA ASN A 137 12.90 -23.48 3.45
C ASN A 137 13.52 -23.65 4.83
N GLU A 138 14.64 -24.39 4.89
CA GLU A 138 15.44 -24.51 6.11
C GLU A 138 16.19 -23.22 6.45
N ASP A 139 16.44 -22.38 5.43
CA ASP A 139 17.12 -21.10 5.61
C ASP A 139 16.32 -20.14 6.49
N PRO A 140 16.99 -19.46 7.44
CA PRO A 140 16.31 -18.51 8.31
C PRO A 140 15.80 -17.32 7.50
N VAL A 141 14.53 -16.95 7.70
CA VAL A 141 13.97 -15.71 7.15
C VAL A 141 14.47 -14.54 8.00
N LEU A 142 15.47 -13.82 7.49
CA LEU A 142 16.13 -12.72 8.20
C LEU A 142 15.68 -11.36 7.68
N ILE A 143 15.53 -10.41 8.60
CA ILE A 143 15.38 -8.98 8.33
C ILE A 143 16.72 -8.29 8.58
N SER A 144 17.17 -7.51 7.61
CA SER A 144 18.40 -6.74 7.70
C SER A 144 18.26 -5.56 8.68
N ARG A 145 19.38 -5.14 9.27
CA ARG A 145 19.42 -4.12 10.34
C ARG A 145 18.68 -2.84 9.95
N GLU A 146 18.81 -2.40 8.70
CA GLU A 146 18.19 -1.19 8.17
C GLU A 146 16.67 -1.25 8.08
N LYS A 147 16.09 -2.46 8.00
CA LYS A 147 14.64 -2.68 7.94
C LYS A 147 14.00 -3.01 9.29
N VAL A 148 14.80 -3.23 10.33
CA VAL A 148 14.31 -3.68 11.64
C VAL A 148 13.31 -2.71 12.24
N GLU A 149 13.59 -1.40 12.24
CA GLU A 149 12.68 -0.41 12.83
C GLU A 149 11.39 -0.29 12.03
N ALA A 150 11.46 -0.25 10.70
CA ALA A 150 10.28 -0.24 9.83
C ALA A 150 9.39 -1.48 10.06
N PHE A 151 10.00 -2.66 10.22
CA PHE A 151 9.27 -3.89 10.50
C PHE A 151 8.59 -3.89 11.88
N LYS A 152 9.26 -3.36 12.91
CA LYS A 152 8.66 -3.24 14.25
C LYS A 152 7.46 -2.29 14.24
N THR A 153 7.59 -1.12 13.60
CA THR A 153 6.48 -0.17 13.45
C THR A 153 5.32 -0.81 12.67
N TRP A 154 5.63 -1.57 11.62
CA TRP A 154 4.63 -2.31 10.85
C TRP A 154 3.89 -3.36 11.70
N LEU A 155 4.55 -4.02 12.64
CA LEU A 155 3.91 -4.94 13.60
C LEU A 155 3.07 -4.23 14.68
N GLY A 156 3.05 -2.89 14.73
CA GLY A 156 2.30 -2.11 15.71
C GLY A 156 3.07 -1.74 16.98
N LYS A 157 4.41 -1.69 16.92
CA LYS A 157 5.24 -1.16 17.99
C LYS A 157 5.42 0.35 17.91
#